data_AF-A0A6V7VJH6-F1
#
_entry.id   AF-A0A6V7VJH6-F1
#
_cell.length_a   1.000
_cell.length_b   1.000
_cell.length_c   1.000
_cell.angle_alpha   90.00
_cell.angle_beta   90.00
_cell.angle_gamma   90.00
#
_symmetry.space_group_name_H-M   'P 1'
#
loop_
_entity.id
_entity.type
_entity.pdbx_description
1 polymer ?
#
loop_
_entity_poly.entity_id
_entity_poly.type
_entity_poly.pdbx_seq_one_letter_code
_entity_poly.pdbx_strand_id
1 'polypeptide(L)'
;RQNSMYIVLTRAPNSALAIRNLGVQLFPGRLNYFLDAYRQATSSSNYSYLFIDLHPSSDPTLRLRTNIFKDKDSEDSYNSLPIIFLPKNSSN
;
A
#
# COMPACT_ATOMS: atom_id res chain seq x y z
N ARG A 1 9.69 6.81 -20.22
CA ARG A 1 8.90 7.15 -19.00
C ARG A 1 8.26 5.85 -18.53
N GLN A 2 8.51 5.39 -17.30
CA GLN A 2 7.90 4.16 -16.80
C GLN A 2 6.42 4.43 -16.50
N ASN A 3 5.54 3.75 -17.24
CA ASN A 3 4.07 3.83 -17.13
C ASN A 3 3.54 2.71 -16.22
N SER A 4 4.22 2.41 -15.12
CA SER A 4 3.71 1.39 -14.19
C SER A 4 2.52 1.98 -13.45
N MET A 5 1.32 1.57 -13.86
CA MET A 5 0.06 2.01 -13.24
C MET A 5 -0.19 1.29 -11.91
N TYR A 6 0.47 0.15 -11.67
CA TYR A 6 0.33 -0.63 -10.46
C TYR A 6 1.69 -1.10 -9.96
N ILE A 7 1.92 -1.01 -8.65
CA ILE A 7 3.15 -1.47 -7.99
C ILE A 7 2.77 -2.34 -6.79
N VAL A 8 3.51 -3.42 -6.57
CA VAL A 8 3.37 -4.28 -5.39
C VAL A 8 4.68 -4.25 -4.61
N LEU A 9 4.61 -3.91 -3.32
CA LEU A 9 5.76 -3.94 -2.42
C LEU A 9 5.55 -5.03 -1.37
N THR A 10 6.47 -5.99 -1.32
CA THR A 10 6.50 -7.02 -0.27
C THR A 10 7.48 -6.64 0.83
N ARG A 11 7.49 -7.41 1.91
CA ARG A 11 8.43 -7.21 3.03
C ARG A 11 9.88 -7.34 2.55
N ALA A 12 10.61 -6.23 2.54
CA ALA A 12 12.03 -6.17 2.17
C ALA A 12 12.86 -5.37 3.19
N PRO A 13 13.35 -5.99 4.29
CA PRO A 13 14.05 -5.28 5.37
C PRO A 13 15.36 -4.62 4.90
N ASN A 14 16.07 -5.24 3.96
CA ASN A 14 17.34 -4.74 3.42
C ASN A 14 17.15 -3.61 2.40
N SER A 15 15.91 -3.28 2.04
CA SER A 15 15.58 -2.33 0.97
C SER A 15 14.88 -1.07 1.51
N ALA A 16 15.04 -0.76 2.80
CA ALA A 16 14.40 0.38 3.44
C ALA A 16 14.65 1.71 2.72
N LEU A 17 15.88 1.94 2.22
CA LEU A 17 16.23 3.15 1.46
C LEU A 17 15.49 3.21 0.12
N ALA A 18 15.38 2.08 -0.59
CA ALA A 18 14.66 2.00 -1.86
C ALA A 18 13.17 2.29 -1.66
N ILE A 19 12.56 1.69 -0.64
CA ILE A 19 11.15 1.93 -0.27
C ILE A 19 10.94 3.41 0.08
N ARG A 20 11.84 4.00 0.87
CA ARG A 20 11.76 5.42 1.23
C ARG A 20 11.85 6.32 0.01
N ASN A 21 12.83 6.09 -0.88
CA ASN A 21 13.02 6.89 -2.08
C ASN A 21 11.83 6.78 -3.03
N LEU A 22 11.27 5.58 -3.18
CA LEU A 22 10.03 5.37 -3.92
C LEU A 22 8.87 6.16 -3.31
N GLY A 23 8.72 6.13 -1.99
CA GLY A 23 7.70 6.90 -1.27
C GLY A 23 7.81 8.41 -1.51
N VAL A 24 9.02 8.96 -1.50
CA VAL A 24 9.26 10.39 -1.81
C VAL A 24 8.82 10.74 -3.23
N GLN A 25 9.10 9.84 -4.20
CA GLN A 25 8.75 10.06 -5.61
C GLN A 25 7.24 9.95 -5.85
N LEU A 26 6.56 8.99 -5.21
CA LEU A 26 5.13 8.72 -5.42
C LEU A 26 4.21 9.62 -4.58
N PHE A 27 4.64 9.98 -3.36
CA PHE A 27 3.84 10.72 -2.39
C PHE A 27 4.60 11.94 -1.84
N PRO A 28 4.88 12.94 -2.69
CA PRO A 28 5.60 14.15 -2.27
C PRO A 28 4.85 14.85 -1.13
N GLY A 29 5.56 15.20 -0.06
CA GLY A 29 4.99 15.79 1.15
C GLY A 29 4.18 14.83 2.04
N ARG A 30 4.02 13.56 1.64
CA ARG A 30 3.22 12.54 2.36
C ARG A 30 4.00 11.23 2.61
N LEU A 31 5.32 11.32 2.75
CA LEU A 31 6.19 10.16 2.98
C LEU A 31 5.78 9.35 4.22
N ASN A 32 5.43 10.02 5.33
CA ASN A 32 5.05 9.35 6.58
C ASN A 32 3.80 8.49 6.41
N TYR A 33 2.82 8.98 5.64
CA TYR A 33 1.61 8.21 5.31
C TYR A 33 1.96 6.93 4.53
N PHE A 34 2.82 7.06 3.51
CA PHE A 34 3.26 5.92 2.72
C PHE A 34 4.04 4.88 3.55
N LEU A 35 4.99 5.32 4.37
CA LEU A 35 5.81 4.41 5.19
C LEU A 35 4.97 3.71 6.28
N ASP A 36 4.01 4.41 6.86
CA ASP A 36 3.08 3.83 7.83
C ASP A 36 2.20 2.75 7.18
N ALA A 37 1.64 3.03 6.00
CA ALA A 37 0.88 2.06 5.22
C ALA A 37 1.72 0.83 4.84
N TYR A 38 2.96 1.03 4.35
CA TYR A 38 3.87 -0.07 4.03
C TYR A 38 4.18 -0.93 5.25
N ARG A 39 4.48 -0.30 6.40
CA ARG A 39 4.75 -1.02 7.64
C ARG A 39 3.54 -1.84 8.05
N GLN A 40 2.36 -1.25 8.13
CA GLN A 40 1.13 -1.96 8.51
C GLN A 40 0.81 -3.11 7.54
N ALA A 41 0.94 -2.86 6.24
CA ALA A 41 0.69 -3.86 5.19
C ALA A 41 1.68 -5.03 5.20
N THR A 42 2.91 -4.86 5.71
CA THR A 42 3.98 -5.88 5.65
C THR A 42 4.43 -6.44 7.01
N SER A 43 3.76 -6.04 8.10
CA SER A 43 4.12 -6.46 9.47
C SER A 43 3.44 -7.77 9.90
N SER A 44 2.25 -8.07 9.39
CA SER A 44 1.35 -9.02 10.05
C SER A 44 1.45 -10.47 9.58
N SER A 45 1.93 -10.75 8.37
CA SER A 45 1.89 -12.12 7.83
C SER A 45 2.96 -12.41 6.77
N ASN A 46 3.26 -13.70 6.60
CA ASN A 46 3.97 -14.19 5.42
C ASN A 46 3.14 -13.88 4.16
N TYR A 47 3.81 -13.58 3.05
CA TYR A 47 3.20 -13.17 1.77
C TYR A 47 2.37 -11.87 1.82
N SER A 48 2.62 -11.04 2.81
CA SER A 48 2.00 -9.71 2.91
C SER A 48 2.62 -8.71 1.93
N TYR A 49 1.79 -7.78 1.45
CA TYR A 49 2.18 -6.80 0.44
C TYR A 49 1.40 -5.49 0.57
N LEU A 50 1.98 -4.40 0.09
CA LEU A 50 1.31 -3.14 -0.20
C LEU A 50 1.09 -3.03 -1.71
N PHE A 51 -0.16 -2.93 -2.13
CA PHE A 51 -0.57 -2.61 -3.49
C PHE A 51 -0.72 -1.09 -3.64
N ILE A 52 -0.12 -0.56 -4.71
CA ILE A 52 -0.11 0.87 -5.04
C ILE A 52 -0.77 1.07 -6.39
N ASP A 53 -1.85 1.84 -6.41
CA ASP A 53 -2.58 2.22 -7.63
C ASP A 53 -2.22 3.66 -8.05
N LEU A 54 -1.52 3.77 -9.17
CA LEU A 54 -1.07 5.02 -9.77
C LEU A 54 -1.89 5.40 -11.02
N HIS A 55 -2.96 4.66 -11.33
CA HIS A 55 -3.79 4.97 -12.49
C HIS A 55 -4.49 6.33 -12.29
N PRO A 56 -4.49 7.23 -13.28
CA PRO A 56 -4.99 8.60 -13.14
C PRO A 56 -6.52 8.67 -12.94
N SER A 57 -7.26 7.71 -13.48
CA SER A 57 -8.72 7.63 -13.33
C SER A 57 -9.17 6.83 -12.09
N SER A 58 -8.24 6.25 -11.32
CA SER A 58 -8.58 5.52 -10.10
C SER A 58 -8.93 6.48 -8.97
N ASP A 59 -9.82 6.04 -8.09
CA ASP A 59 -10.16 6.78 -6.87
C ASP A 59 -8.90 6.98 -6.00
N PRO A 60 -8.53 8.23 -5.64
CA PRO A 60 -7.38 8.53 -4.78
C PRO A 60 -7.41 7.81 -3.42
N THR A 61 -8.59 7.49 -2.89
CA THR A 61 -8.75 6.76 -1.62
C THR A 61 -8.30 5.31 -1.73
N LEU A 62 -8.34 4.73 -2.94
CA LEU A 62 -7.95 3.34 -3.22
C LEU A 62 -6.47 3.22 -3.63
N ARG A 63 -5.69 4.28 -3.47
CA ARG A 63 -4.29 4.34 -3.92
C ARG A 63 -3.37 3.39 -3.17
N LEU A 64 -3.58 3.17 -1.88
CA LEU A 64 -2.81 2.24 -1.06
C LEU A 64 -3.71 1.18 -0.46
N ARG A 65 -3.50 -0.09 -0.83
CA ARG A 65 -4.32 -1.22 -0.40
C ARG A 65 -3.46 -2.42 -0.04
N THR A 66 -3.99 -3.33 0.77
CA THR A 66 -3.47 -4.70 0.87
C THR A 66 -4.63 -5.68 0.79
N ASN A 67 -4.32 -6.98 0.65
CA ASN A 67 -5.29 -8.04 0.73
C ASN A 67 -6.36 -8.02 -0.39
N ILE A 68 -5.98 -7.60 -1.60
CA ILE A 68 -6.90 -7.47 -2.75
C ILE A 68 -7.18 -8.79 -3.50
N PHE A 69 -6.39 -9.83 -3.24
CA PHE A 69 -6.42 -11.11 -3.97
C PHE A 69 -6.94 -12.29 -3.14
N LYS A 70 -7.43 -12.10 -1.90
CA LYS A 70 -7.92 -13.24 -1.11
C LYS A 70 -9.30 -13.68 -1.61
N ASP A 71 -9.44 -14.98 -1.80
CA ASP A 71 -10.68 -15.61 -2.22
C ASP A 71 -11.77 -15.41 -1.17
N LYS A 72 -12.99 -15.11 -1.64
CA LYS A 72 -14.16 -14.91 -0.77
C LYS A 72 -14.66 -16.20 -0.12
N ASP A 73 -14.17 -17.35 -0.59
CA ASP A 73 -14.66 -18.67 -0.20
C ASP A 73 -13.84 -19.30 0.95
N SER A 74 -12.82 -18.61 1.46
CA SER A 74 -12.16 -19.02 2.70
C SER A 74 -13.06 -18.70 3.90
N GLU A 75 -13.31 -19.70 4.76
CA GLU A 75 -14.10 -19.66 6.01
C GLU A 75 -13.78 -18.45 6.94
N ASP A 76 -12.64 -17.78 6.75
CA ASP A 76 -12.22 -16.55 7.44
C ASP A 76 -12.62 -15.25 6.70
N SER A 77 -13.89 -15.11 6.35
CA SER A 77 -14.40 -14.06 5.42
C SER A 77 -14.16 -12.60 5.86
N TYR A 78 -13.86 -12.36 7.14
CA TYR A 78 -13.56 -11.01 7.68
C TYR A 78 -12.07 -10.66 7.60
N ASN A 79 -11.18 -11.66 7.64
CA ASN A 79 -9.73 -11.47 7.49
C ASN A 79 -9.28 -11.45 6.01
N SER A 80 -10.23 -11.62 5.10
CA SER A 80 -10.03 -11.59 3.65
C SER A 80 -10.42 -10.27 2.99
N LEU A 81 -10.98 -9.31 3.74
CA LEU A 81 -11.33 -8.01 3.18
C LEU A 81 -10.09 -7.17 2.83
N PRO A 82 -10.12 -6.43 1.70
CA PRO A 82 -9.09 -5.46 1.37
C PRO A 82 -8.99 -4.39 2.46
N ILE A 83 -7.77 -4.10 2.90
CA ILE A 83 -7.50 -3.00 3.84
C ILE A 83 -7.07 -1.79 3.01
N ILE A 84 -7.72 -0.66 3.21
CA ILE A 84 -7.46 0.61 2.52
C ILE A 84 -6.75 1.56 3.49
N PHE A 85 -5.61 2.11 3.08
CA PHE A 85 -4.85 3.06 3.89
C PHE A 85 -5.20 4.49 3.48
N LEU A 86 -5.87 5.23 4.36
CA LEU A 86 -6.23 6.63 4.14
C LEU A 86 -5.20 7.59 4.74
N PRO A 87 -4.93 8.74 4.09
CA PRO A 87 -4.10 9.76 4.70
C PRO A 87 -4.78 10.29 5.95
N LYS A 88 -4.01 10.55 7.02
CA LYS A 88 -4.52 11.30 8.17
C LYS A 88 -4.88 12.70 7.68
N ASN A 89 -6.15 13.07 7.78
CA ASN A 89 -6.55 14.45 7.56
C ASN A 89 -5.83 15.28 8.63
N SER A 90 -4.94 16.17 8.19
CA SER A 90 -4.45 17.25 9.04
C SER A 90 -5.67 18.09 9.40
N SER A 91 -6.28 17.81 10.55
CA SER A 91 -7.18 18.76 11.21
C SER A 91 -6.35 20.02 11.46
N ASN A 92 -6.51 21.01 10.58
CA ASN A 92 -6.17 22.40 10.87
C ASN A 92 -7.12 22.94 11.93
#